data_AF-A0ABD2PU35-F1
#
_entry.id   AF-A0ABD2PU35-F1
#
_cell.length_a   1.000
_cell.length_b   1.000
_cell.length_c   1.000
_cell.angle_alpha   90.00
_cell.angle_beta   90.00
_cell.angle_gamma   90.00
#
_symmetry.space_group_name_H-M   'P 1'
#
loop_
_entity.id
_entity.type
_entity.pdbx_description
1 polymer ?
#
loop_
_entity_poly.entity_id
_entity_poly.type
_entity_poly.pdbx_seq_one_letter_code
_entity_poly.pdbx_strand_id
1 'polypeptide(L)'
;MSQAHVDYEKAGCLSRCFFSWLTPMFKIASKRNLTFNDLIATPKSEEAQHLTQKLTNEWTKETKKPLGQQYFHRAMLRFLKLDLLIYAALQICDTIFLTIKPLLIGWIIGEFSKADGGDISVVSMYTALLILAMFASVLLRNQQFYYGSLTGMRLRIASTGLVFNKVLTLDQKSLAHSSFGQIFNLLSTDVRRFENVRF
;
A
#
# COMPACT_ATOMS: atom_id res chain seq x y z
N MET A 1 19.28 -23.97 -16.72
CA MET A 1 18.53 -22.88 -17.38
C MET A 1 18.28 -21.80 -16.34
N SER A 2 18.92 -20.64 -16.50
CA SER A 2 18.88 -19.54 -15.54
C SER A 2 17.46 -19.01 -15.40
N GLN A 3 16.83 -19.24 -14.24
CA GLN A 3 15.53 -18.64 -13.91
C GLN A 3 15.73 -17.12 -13.78
N ALA A 4 15.09 -16.36 -14.66
CA ALA A 4 15.05 -14.92 -14.55
C ALA A 4 14.19 -14.56 -13.32
N HIS A 5 14.83 -14.36 -12.17
CA HIS A 5 14.18 -13.75 -11.02
C HIS A 5 13.69 -12.36 -11.46
N VAL A 6 12.37 -12.22 -11.53
CA VAL A 6 11.70 -10.96 -11.84
C VAL A 6 11.85 -10.09 -10.60
N ASP A 7 12.82 -9.19 -10.60
CA ASP A 7 13.10 -8.35 -9.44
C ASP A 7 12.28 -7.06 -9.52
N TYR A 8 11.29 -6.90 -8.63
CA TYR A 8 10.60 -5.63 -8.40
C TYR A 8 11.61 -4.48 -8.19
N GLU A 9 12.74 -4.76 -7.53
CA GLU A 9 13.80 -3.80 -7.26
C GLU A 9 14.41 -3.22 -8.56
N LYS A 10 14.49 -4.01 -9.64
CA LYS A 10 15.02 -3.60 -10.94
C LYS A 10 13.99 -2.90 -11.83
N ALA A 11 12.71 -2.92 -11.46
CA ALA A 11 11.66 -2.29 -12.25
C ALA A 11 11.77 -0.75 -12.20
N GLY A 12 11.83 -0.10 -13.36
CA GLY A 12 11.80 1.36 -13.48
C GLY A 12 10.44 1.97 -13.10
N CYS A 13 10.39 3.29 -12.93
CA CYS A 13 9.18 4.00 -12.45
C CYS A 13 7.94 3.72 -13.32
N LEU A 14 8.08 3.74 -14.65
CA LEU A 14 6.97 3.41 -15.56
C LEU A 14 6.52 1.97 -15.40
N SER A 15 7.45 1.04 -15.22
CA SER A 15 7.11 -0.37 -15.03
C SER A 15 6.34 -0.60 -13.73
N ARG A 16 6.70 0.10 -12.65
CA ARG A 16 5.97 0.09 -11.38
C ARG A 16 4.59 0.74 -11.50
N CYS A 17 4.50 1.87 -12.21
CA CYS A 17 3.23 2.58 -12.43
C CYS A 17 2.19 1.73 -13.16
N PHE A 18 2.62 1.01 -14.20
CA PHE A 18 1.77 0.15 -15.02
C PHE A 18 1.73 -1.32 -14.57
N PHE A 19 2.38 -1.65 -13.45
CA PHE A 19 2.55 -3.03 -12.98
C PHE A 19 3.12 -4.00 -14.04
N SER A 20 3.86 -3.49 -15.02
CA SER A 20 4.38 -4.30 -16.13
C SER A 20 5.47 -5.27 -15.70
N TRP A 21 6.07 -5.06 -14.53
CA TRP A 21 6.98 -6.01 -13.91
C TRP A 21 6.30 -7.36 -13.59
N LEU A 22 4.97 -7.42 -13.46
CA LEU A 22 4.23 -8.68 -13.29
C LEU A 22 4.00 -9.45 -14.59
N THR A 23 4.18 -8.81 -15.75
CA THR A 23 3.89 -9.40 -17.07
C THR A 23 4.60 -10.74 -17.31
N PRO A 24 5.88 -10.95 -16.95
CA PRO A 24 6.53 -12.25 -17.13
C PRO A 24 5.84 -13.38 -16.35
N MET A 25 5.41 -13.11 -15.10
CA MET A 25 4.69 -14.09 -14.29
C MET A 25 3.34 -14.44 -14.91
N PHE A 26 2.59 -13.44 -15.40
CA PHE A 26 1.31 -13.68 -16.07
C PHE A 26 1.46 -14.47 -17.38
N LYS A 27 2.56 -14.29 -18.12
CA LYS A 27 2.87 -15.10 -19.31
C LYS A 27 3.17 -16.56 -18.98
N ILE A 28 3.70 -16.86 -17.79
CA ILE A 28 3.88 -18.25 -17.32
C ILE A 28 2.53 -18.82 -16.91
N ALA A 29 1.76 -18.05 -16.11
CA ALA A 29 0.44 -18.43 -15.62
C ALA A 29 -0.56 -18.73 -16.74
N SER A 30 -0.45 -18.05 -17.89
CA SER A 30 -1.33 -18.31 -19.04
C SER A 30 -1.02 -19.63 -19.76
N LYS A 31 0.18 -20.18 -19.58
CA LYS A 31 0.62 -21.42 -20.24
C LYS A 31 0.49 -22.65 -19.33
N ARG A 32 0.67 -22.47 -18.03
CA ARG A 32 0.59 -23.54 -17.03
C ARG A 32 0.30 -22.97 -15.64
N ASN A 33 -0.11 -23.85 -14.73
CA ASN A 33 -0.23 -23.51 -13.32
C ASN A 33 1.13 -23.06 -12.74
N LEU A 34 1.08 -22.02 -11.92
CA LEU A 34 2.26 -21.48 -11.23
C LEU A 34 2.72 -22.44 -10.14
N THR A 35 4.04 -22.57 -10.00
CA THR A 35 4.70 -23.28 -8.91
C THR A 35 5.44 -22.30 -8.02
N PHE A 36 5.86 -22.70 -6.81
CA PHE A 36 6.59 -21.83 -5.89
C PHE A 36 7.84 -21.18 -6.50
N ASN A 37 8.51 -21.88 -7.42
CA ASN A 37 9.71 -21.38 -8.09
C ASN A 37 9.42 -20.29 -9.14
N ASP A 38 8.16 -20.14 -9.56
CA ASP A 38 7.74 -19.10 -10.52
C ASP A 38 7.31 -17.81 -9.82
N LEU A 39 7.18 -17.84 -8.48
CA LEU A 39 6.78 -16.70 -7.70
C LEU A 39 7.93 -15.70 -7.59
N ILE A 40 7.55 -14.43 -7.55
CA ILE A 40 8.49 -13.33 -7.40
C ILE A 40 9.05 -13.37 -5.98
N ALA A 41 10.38 -13.35 -5.88
CA ALA A 41 11.06 -13.34 -4.60
C ALA A 41 10.71 -12.05 -3.83
N THR A 42 10.47 -12.20 -2.54
CA THR A 42 10.20 -11.06 -1.65
C THR A 42 11.42 -10.15 -1.61
N PRO A 43 11.28 -8.83 -1.88
CA PRO A 43 12.38 -7.89 -1.73
C PRO A 43 12.91 -7.88 -0.30
N LYS A 44 14.21 -7.60 -0.10
CA LYS A 44 14.81 -7.60 1.24
C LYS A 44 14.16 -6.58 2.17
N SER A 45 13.63 -5.48 1.63
CA SER A 45 12.89 -4.46 2.39
C SER A 45 11.54 -4.96 2.92
N GLU A 46 10.97 -5.99 2.30
CA GLU A 46 9.66 -6.58 2.64
C GLU A 46 9.79 -7.89 3.43
N GLU A 47 11.01 -8.33 3.75
CA GLU A 47 11.22 -9.52 4.56
C GLU A 47 10.69 -9.35 5.98
N ALA A 48 10.09 -10.42 6.51
CA ALA A 48 9.49 -10.39 7.85
C ALA A 48 10.49 -10.00 8.94
N GLN A 49 11.72 -10.53 8.88
CA GLN A 49 12.78 -10.20 9.83
C GLN A 49 13.09 -8.70 9.83
N HIS A 50 13.23 -8.09 8.65
CA HIS A 50 13.50 -6.66 8.50
C HIS A 50 12.35 -5.81 9.07
N LEU A 51 11.12 -6.11 8.68
CA LEU A 51 9.92 -5.37 9.11
C LEU A 51 9.70 -5.48 10.63
N THR A 52 9.84 -6.69 11.19
CA THR A 52 9.75 -6.92 12.63
C THR A 52 10.85 -6.18 13.39
N GLN A 53 12.10 -6.21 12.92
CA GLN A 53 13.18 -5.49 13.57
C GLN A 53 12.96 -3.98 13.53
N LYS A 54 12.48 -3.44 12.40
CA LYS A 54 12.15 -2.01 12.25
C LYS A 54 11.08 -1.58 13.25
N LEU A 55 9.98 -2.32 13.38
CA LEU A 55 8.93 -2.01 14.37
C LEU A 55 9.42 -2.20 15.81
N THR A 56 10.22 -3.24 16.08
CA THR A 56 10.83 -3.47 17.40
C THR A 56 11.68 -2.28 17.83
N ASN A 57 12.51 -1.76 16.94
CA ASN A 57 13.34 -0.58 17.22
C ASN A 57 12.48 0.66 17.56
N GLU A 58 11.40 0.89 16.82
CA GLU A 58 10.47 2.00 17.11
C GLU A 58 9.71 1.83 18.42
N TRP A 59 9.40 0.58 18.79
CA TRP A 59 8.81 0.22 20.08
C TRP A 59 9.81 0.46 21.22
N THR A 60 11.06 0.03 21.08
CA THR A 60 12.11 0.25 22.08
C THR A 60 12.37 1.74 22.35
N LYS A 61 12.22 2.60 21.33
CA LYS A 61 12.28 4.05 21.53
C LYS A 61 11.14 4.56 22.42
N GLU A 62 9.95 3.97 22.31
CA GLU A 62 8.80 4.34 23.13
C GLU A 62 8.93 3.81 24.56
N THR A 63 9.47 2.60 24.77
CA THR A 63 9.66 2.02 26.11
C THR A 63 10.71 2.73 26.96
N LYS A 64 11.58 3.55 26.35
CA LYS A 64 12.55 4.40 27.08
C LYS A 64 11.90 5.63 27.74
N LYS A 65 10.64 5.92 27.42
CA LYS A 65 9.89 7.03 28.03
C LYS A 65 9.39 6.65 29.44
N PRO A 66 9.13 7.63 30.32
CA PRO A 66 8.58 7.37 31.65
C PRO A 66 7.29 6.54 31.60
N LEU A 67 7.08 5.72 32.62
CA LEU A 67 5.84 4.94 32.79
C LEU A 67 4.62 5.88 32.73
N GLY A 68 3.57 5.44 32.03
CA GLY A 68 2.36 6.23 31.79
C GLY A 68 2.36 7.06 30.51
N GLN A 69 3.50 7.23 29.83
CA GLN A 69 3.59 7.94 28.53
C GLN A 69 3.92 7.02 27.34
N GLN A 70 3.95 5.70 27.56
CA GLN A 70 4.34 4.70 26.58
C GLN A 70 3.11 4.25 25.79
N TYR A 71 3.07 4.55 24.49
CA TYR A 71 1.94 4.16 23.65
C TYR A 71 2.37 3.45 22.37
N PHE A 72 1.87 2.23 22.17
CA PHE A 72 2.20 1.41 21.00
C PHE A 72 1.81 2.08 19.67
N HIS A 73 0.66 2.75 19.63
CA HIS A 73 0.20 3.45 18.41
C HIS A 73 1.20 4.52 17.93
N ARG A 74 1.97 5.15 18.83
CA ARG A 74 3.01 6.13 18.44
C ARG A 74 4.20 5.46 17.75
N ALA A 75 4.62 4.29 18.23
CA ALA A 75 5.65 3.49 17.56
C ALA A 75 5.17 3.01 16.18
N MET A 76 3.91 2.58 16.09
CA MET A 76 3.28 2.19 14.83
C MET A 76 3.21 3.37 13.83
N LEU A 77 2.79 4.56 14.25
CA LEU A 77 2.77 5.74 13.39
C LEU A 77 4.18 6.11 12.88
N ARG A 78 5.22 6.01 13.71
CA ARG A 78 6.61 6.23 13.28
C ARG A 78 7.09 5.15 12.31
N PHE A 79 6.68 3.90 12.50
CA PHE A 79 6.98 2.78 11.60
C PHE A 79 6.38 3.02 10.20
N LEU A 80 5.13 3.50 10.14
CA LEU A 80 4.37 3.73 8.91
C LEU A 80 4.54 5.12 8.28
N LYS A 81 5.29 6.03 8.90
CA LYS A 81 5.30 7.45 8.51
C LYS A 81 5.56 7.71 7.02
N LEU A 82 6.49 6.97 6.41
CA LEU A 82 6.82 7.15 4.99
C LEU A 82 5.70 6.63 4.09
N ASP A 83 5.09 5.52 4.48
CA ASP A 83 3.98 4.92 3.74
C ASP A 83 2.75 5.82 3.80
N LEU A 84 2.46 6.40 4.97
CA LEU A 84 1.41 7.39 5.15
C LEU A 84 1.66 8.67 4.34
N LEU A 85 2.92 9.13 4.25
CA LEU A 85 3.27 10.29 3.43
C LEU A 85 3.08 10.03 1.94
N ILE A 86 3.50 8.86 1.44
CA ILE A 86 3.30 8.46 0.03
C ILE A 86 1.80 8.35 -0.25
N TYR A 87 1.05 7.69 0.64
CA TYR A 87 -0.40 7.55 0.51
C TYR A 87 -1.10 8.90 0.48
N ALA A 88 -0.76 9.80 1.40
CA ALA A 88 -1.31 11.15 1.47
C ALA A 88 -1.00 11.96 0.20
N ALA A 89 0.22 11.86 -0.33
CA ALA A 89 0.59 12.53 -1.59
C ALA A 89 -0.26 12.03 -2.76
N LEU A 90 -0.44 10.71 -2.89
CA LEU A 90 -1.29 10.12 -3.93
C LEU A 90 -2.76 10.54 -3.78
N GLN A 91 -3.27 10.60 -2.55
CA GLN A 91 -4.65 11.03 -2.25
C GLN A 91 -4.88 12.49 -2.61
N ILE A 92 -3.92 13.37 -2.33
CA ILE A 92 -3.98 14.78 -2.74
C ILE A 92 -4.05 14.87 -4.27
N CYS A 93 -3.21 14.12 -4.99
CA CYS A 93 -3.24 14.09 -6.45
C CYS A 93 -4.59 13.60 -7.00
N ASP A 94 -5.16 12.50 -6.49
CA ASP A 94 -6.47 12.03 -6.96
C ASP A 94 -7.60 13.03 -6.64
N THR A 95 -7.53 13.71 -5.49
CA THR A 95 -8.49 14.76 -5.10
C THR A 95 -8.45 15.95 -6.07
N ILE A 96 -7.26 16.34 -6.53
CA ILE A 96 -7.10 17.38 -7.57
C ILE A 96 -7.82 16.96 -8.85
N PHE A 97 -7.56 15.74 -9.35
CA PHE A 97 -8.24 15.26 -10.55
C PHE A 97 -9.75 15.11 -10.35
N LEU A 98 -10.21 14.67 -9.17
CA LEU A 98 -11.63 14.61 -8.81
C LEU A 98 -12.31 15.98 -8.96
N THR A 99 -11.59 17.06 -8.65
CA THR A 99 -12.09 18.44 -8.73
C THR A 99 -12.02 19.00 -10.15
N ILE A 100 -10.97 18.68 -10.92
CA ILE A 100 -10.78 19.19 -12.29
C ILE A 100 -11.80 18.60 -13.27
N LYS A 101 -12.12 17.30 -13.16
CA LYS A 101 -13.06 16.62 -14.07
C LYS A 101 -14.42 17.33 -14.24
N PRO A 102 -15.17 17.69 -13.17
CA PRO A 102 -16.43 18.40 -13.32
C PRO A 102 -16.26 19.81 -13.91
N LEU A 103 -15.14 20.49 -13.66
CA LEU A 103 -14.85 21.78 -14.29
C LEU A 103 -14.69 21.64 -15.81
N LEU A 104 -13.96 20.63 -16.26
CA LEU A 104 -13.81 20.32 -17.69
C LEU A 104 -15.15 20.01 -18.35
N ILE A 105 -15.99 19.22 -17.68
CA ILE A 105 -17.36 18.94 -18.16
C ILE A 105 -18.18 20.23 -18.24
N GLY A 106 -18.09 21.09 -17.22
CA GLY A 106 -18.75 22.40 -17.21
C GLY A 106 -18.31 23.29 -18.37
N TRP A 107 -17.01 23.32 -18.68
CA TRP A 107 -16.49 24.08 -19.83
C TRP A 107 -16.94 23.49 -21.17
N ILE A 108 -16.97 22.17 -21.31
CA ILE A 108 -17.52 21.51 -22.51
C ILE A 108 -18.98 21.89 -22.72
N ILE A 109 -19.81 21.80 -21.67
CA ILE A 109 -21.24 22.18 -21.75
C ILE A 109 -21.39 23.68 -22.05
N GLY A 110 -20.55 24.51 -21.44
CA GLY A 110 -20.54 25.96 -21.65
C GLY A 110 -20.25 26.33 -23.12
N GLU A 111 -19.30 25.66 -23.75
CA GLU A 111 -18.99 25.86 -25.18
C GLU A 111 -20.15 25.44 -26.09
N PHE A 112 -20.79 24.30 -25.81
CA PHE A 112 -21.96 23.86 -26.58
C PHE A 112 -23.20 24.73 -26.40
N SER A 113 -23.25 25.53 -25.33
CA SER A 113 -24.39 26.40 -25.03
C SER A 113 -24.31 27.78 -25.69
N LYS A 114 -23.23 28.09 -26.42
CA LYS A 114 -23.07 29.39 -27.09
C LYS A 114 -23.99 29.50 -28.32
N ALA A 115 -24.56 30.69 -28.52
CA ALA A 115 -25.52 30.97 -29.59
C ALA A 115 -24.93 30.90 -31.00
N ASP A 116 -23.61 31.01 -31.13
CA ASP A 116 -22.86 30.89 -32.39
C ASP A 116 -22.49 29.44 -32.75
N GLY A 117 -22.91 28.46 -31.93
CA GLY A 117 -22.63 27.04 -32.13
C GLY A 117 -21.32 26.55 -31.48
N GLY A 118 -20.54 27.44 -30.86
CA GLY A 118 -19.31 27.11 -30.15
C GLY A 118 -18.16 26.65 -31.06
N ASP A 119 -16.94 26.59 -30.51
CA ASP A 119 -15.77 26.10 -31.25
C ASP A 119 -15.52 24.60 -30.97
N ILE A 120 -15.72 23.77 -32.00
CA ILE A 120 -15.49 22.33 -31.94
C ILE A 120 -14.03 22.01 -31.58
N SER A 121 -13.07 22.83 -32.00
CA SER A 121 -11.65 22.65 -31.66
C SER A 121 -11.44 22.77 -30.15
N VAL A 122 -12.01 23.80 -29.52
CA VAL A 122 -11.95 24.03 -28.07
C VAL A 122 -12.62 22.90 -27.29
N VAL A 123 -13.81 22.46 -27.73
CA VAL A 123 -14.52 21.31 -27.15
C VAL A 123 -13.67 20.03 -27.24
N SER A 124 -13.03 19.80 -28.38
CA SER A 124 -12.18 18.61 -28.59
C SER A 124 -10.96 18.63 -27.66
N MET A 125 -10.37 19.79 -27.42
CA MET A 125 -9.26 19.99 -26.48
C MET A 125 -9.68 19.70 -25.04
N TYR A 126 -10.80 20.27 -24.57
CA TYR A 126 -11.30 20.00 -23.21
C TYR A 126 -11.68 18.53 -23.03
N THR A 127 -12.23 17.90 -24.07
CA THR A 127 -12.56 16.47 -24.07
C THR A 127 -11.31 15.60 -23.99
N ALA A 128 -10.26 15.92 -24.76
CA ALA A 128 -8.97 15.22 -24.69
C ALA A 128 -8.33 15.35 -23.30
N LEU A 129 -8.38 16.55 -22.70
CA LEU A 129 -7.90 16.80 -21.35
C LEU A 129 -8.70 16.01 -20.30
N LEU A 130 -10.02 15.89 -20.48
CA LEU A 130 -10.89 15.09 -19.62
C LEU A 130 -10.53 13.60 -19.68
N ILE A 131 -10.30 13.05 -20.88
CA ILE A 131 -9.86 11.66 -21.05
C ILE A 131 -8.52 11.44 -20.36
N LEU A 132 -7.57 12.34 -20.53
CA LEU A 132 -6.26 12.27 -19.87
C LEU A 132 -6.38 12.32 -18.34
N ALA A 133 -7.21 13.21 -17.81
CA ALA A 133 -7.49 13.32 -16.38
C ALA A 133 -8.15 12.05 -15.82
N MET A 134 -9.10 11.45 -16.56
CA MET A 134 -9.72 10.18 -16.18
C MET A 134 -8.70 9.04 -16.15
N PHE A 135 -7.84 8.95 -17.16
CA PHE A 135 -6.78 7.95 -17.22
C PHE A 135 -5.79 8.09 -16.06
N ALA A 136 -5.32 9.32 -15.80
CA ALA A 136 -4.43 9.61 -14.66
C ALA A 136 -5.08 9.25 -13.31
N SER A 137 -6.35 9.61 -13.11
CA SER A 137 -7.13 9.21 -11.93
C SER A 137 -7.18 7.68 -11.73
N VAL A 138 -7.34 6.91 -12.81
CA VAL A 138 -7.35 5.44 -12.72
C VAL A 138 -5.98 4.91 -12.29
N LEU A 139 -4.89 5.43 -12.87
CA LEU A 139 -3.54 5.04 -12.46
C LEU A 139 -3.28 5.35 -10.99
N LEU A 140 -3.62 6.56 -10.53
CA LEU A 140 -3.46 6.96 -9.14
C LEU A 140 -4.22 6.04 -8.19
N ARG A 141 -5.51 5.77 -8.45
CA ARG A 141 -6.30 4.87 -7.60
C ARG A 141 -5.72 3.45 -7.52
N ASN A 142 -5.21 2.91 -8.63
CA ASN A 142 -4.56 1.60 -8.61
C ASN A 142 -3.27 1.62 -7.76
N GLN A 143 -2.46 2.69 -7.86
CA GLN A 143 -1.29 2.86 -7.02
C GLN A 143 -1.66 3.00 -5.53
N GLN A 144 -2.70 3.77 -5.22
CA GLN A 144 -3.20 3.91 -3.84
C GLN A 144 -3.65 2.58 -3.26
N PHE A 145 -4.41 1.79 -4.03
CA PHE A 145 -4.83 0.47 -3.59
C PHE A 145 -3.63 -0.45 -3.32
N TYR A 146 -2.64 -0.43 -4.21
CA TYR A 146 -1.41 -1.21 -4.05
C TYR A 146 -0.62 -0.80 -2.80
N TYR A 147 -0.30 0.49 -2.65
CA TYR A 147 0.48 0.98 -1.50
C TYR A 147 -0.30 0.85 -0.18
N GLY A 148 -1.61 1.08 -0.18
CA GLY A 148 -2.47 0.86 1.00
C GLY A 148 -2.45 -0.60 1.44
N SER A 149 -2.63 -1.53 0.50
CA SER A 149 -2.56 -2.97 0.78
C SER A 149 -1.18 -3.40 1.28
N LEU A 150 -0.11 -2.90 0.66
CA LEU A 150 1.26 -3.19 1.06
C LEU A 150 1.56 -2.68 2.48
N THR A 151 1.08 -1.49 2.82
CA THR A 151 1.22 -0.88 4.16
C THR A 151 0.53 -1.73 5.23
N GLY A 152 -0.70 -2.17 4.97
CA GLY A 152 -1.44 -3.07 5.86
C GLY A 152 -0.71 -4.41 6.07
N MET A 153 -0.20 -5.00 4.99
CA MET A 153 0.57 -6.24 5.04
C MET A 153 1.87 -6.08 5.87
N ARG A 154 2.62 -5.00 5.66
CA ARG A 154 3.83 -4.69 6.43
C ARG A 154 3.55 -4.57 7.91
N LEU A 155 2.48 -3.86 8.28
CA LEU A 155 2.07 -3.71 9.67
C LEU A 155 1.69 -5.05 10.29
N ARG A 156 0.95 -5.89 9.56
CA ARG A 156 0.59 -7.24 10.02
C ARG A 156 1.82 -8.07 10.30
N ILE A 157 2.71 -8.20 9.32
CA ILE A 157 3.94 -9.01 9.42
C ILE A 157 4.80 -8.52 10.59
N ALA A 158 5.03 -7.21 10.67
CA ALA A 158 5.85 -6.62 11.73
C ALA A 158 5.25 -6.87 13.12
N SER A 159 3.94 -6.67 13.29
CA SER A 159 3.24 -6.85 14.57
C SER A 159 3.22 -8.31 15.00
N THR A 160 2.96 -9.24 14.06
CA THR A 160 3.01 -10.68 14.33
C THR A 160 4.40 -11.10 14.81
N GLY A 161 5.47 -10.68 14.12
CA GLY A 161 6.83 -11.00 14.54
C GLY A 161 7.21 -10.36 15.88
N LEU A 162 6.75 -9.14 16.17
CA LEU A 162 7.00 -8.48 17.45
C LEU A 162 6.35 -9.24 18.62
N VAL A 163 5.08 -9.63 18.45
CA VAL A 163 4.35 -10.44 19.44
C VAL A 163 5.02 -11.80 19.63
N PHE A 164 5.39 -12.46 18.53
CA PHE A 164 6.10 -13.75 18.58
C PHE A 164 7.41 -13.66 19.37
N ASN A 165 8.26 -12.67 19.06
CA ASN A 165 9.50 -12.43 19.79
C ASN A 165 9.22 -12.16 21.28
N LYS A 166 8.16 -11.42 21.60
CA LYS A 166 7.80 -11.15 22.99
C LYS A 166 7.39 -12.44 23.71
N VAL A 167 6.54 -13.26 23.10
CA VAL A 167 6.06 -14.54 23.67
C VAL A 167 7.21 -15.49 23.99
N LEU A 168 8.20 -15.60 23.10
CA LEU A 168 9.39 -16.43 23.32
C LEU A 168 10.29 -15.97 24.48
N THR A 169 10.12 -14.73 24.95
CA THR A 169 10.92 -14.15 26.05
C THR A 169 10.16 -14.01 27.36
N LEU A 170 8.87 -14.35 27.39
CA LEU A 170 8.05 -14.26 28.60
C LEU A 170 8.31 -15.45 29.52
N ASP A 171 8.32 -15.20 30.82
CA ASP A 171 8.41 -16.26 31.84
C ASP A 171 7.11 -17.08 31.89
N GLN A 172 7.23 -18.35 32.28
CA GLN A 172 6.14 -19.33 32.23
C GLN A 172 4.94 -18.93 33.10
N LYS A 173 5.18 -18.17 34.18
CA LYS A 173 4.14 -17.60 35.05
C LYS A 173 3.32 -16.50 34.36
N SER A 174 3.96 -15.66 33.54
CA SER A 174 3.26 -14.63 32.75
C SER A 174 2.48 -15.25 31.58
N LEU A 175 3.02 -16.31 30.99
CA LEU A 175 2.33 -17.09 29.95
C LEU A 175 1.11 -17.85 30.48
N ALA A 176 1.14 -18.30 31.74
CA ALA A 176 -0.04 -18.93 32.36
C ALA A 176 -1.21 -17.95 32.57
N HIS A 177 -0.92 -16.65 32.75
CA HIS A 177 -1.93 -15.61 32.96
C HIS A 177 -2.57 -15.09 31.65
N SER A 178 -1.89 -15.26 30.51
CA SER A 178 -2.42 -14.98 29.17
C SER A 178 -2.60 -16.29 28.44
N SER A 179 -3.83 -16.82 28.38
CA SER A 179 -4.10 -18.09 27.71
C SER A 179 -3.51 -18.06 26.29
N PHE A 180 -2.71 -19.06 25.92
CA PHE A 180 -2.10 -19.19 24.59
C PHE A 180 -3.14 -18.99 23.46
N GLY A 181 -4.40 -19.36 23.70
CA GLY A 181 -5.52 -19.11 22.79
C GLY A 181 -5.85 -17.62 22.57
N GLN A 182 -5.69 -16.76 23.57
CA GLN A 182 -5.87 -15.31 23.43
C GLN A 182 -4.78 -14.69 22.54
N ILE A 183 -3.53 -15.14 22.70
CA ILE A 183 -2.41 -14.72 21.87
C ILE A 183 -2.61 -15.18 20.42
N PHE A 184 -3.02 -16.43 20.24
CA PHE A 184 -3.31 -16.96 18.91
C PHE A 184 -4.49 -16.24 18.25
N ASN A 185 -5.55 -15.94 19.00
CA ASN A 185 -6.69 -15.17 18.48
C ASN A 185 -6.29 -13.74 18.10
N LEU A 186 -5.44 -13.08 18.90
CA LEU A 186 -4.90 -11.77 18.57
C LEU A 186 -4.11 -11.82 17.25
N LEU A 187 -3.23 -12.80 17.08
CA LEU A 187 -2.42 -12.97 15.87
C LEU A 187 -3.24 -13.34 14.62
N SER A 188 -4.25 -14.18 14.76
CA SER A 188 -5.05 -14.69 13.64
C SER A 188 -6.19 -13.75 13.24
N THR A 189 -6.79 -13.06 14.20
CA THR A 189 -8.00 -12.24 13.99
C THR A 189 -7.71 -10.75 14.04
N ASP A 190 -7.04 -10.26 15.08
CA ASP A 190 -6.89 -8.82 15.31
C ASP A 190 -5.84 -8.19 14.39
N VAL A 191 -4.70 -8.86 14.22
CA VAL A 191 -3.66 -8.35 13.31
C VAL A 191 -4.15 -8.36 11.85
N ARG A 192 -5.03 -9.30 11.47
CA ARG A 192 -5.63 -9.32 10.12
C ARG A 192 -6.51 -8.09 9.85
N ARG A 193 -7.10 -7.47 10.88
CA ARG A 193 -7.88 -6.23 10.70
C ARG A 193 -7.04 -5.08 10.16
N PHE A 194 -5.72 -5.09 10.38
CA PHE A 194 -4.82 -4.08 9.83
C PHE A 194 -4.74 -4.09 8.31
N GLU A 195 -4.98 -5.23 7.66
CA GLU A 195 -5.06 -5.32 6.20
C GLU A 195 -6.37 -4.72 5.64
N ASN A 196 -7.41 -4.68 6.47
CA ASN A 196 -8.71 -4.14 6.10
C ASN A 196 -8.82 -2.63 6.32
N VAL A 197 -7.84 -2.01 6.98
CA VAL A 197 -7.75 -0.54 7.07
C VAL A 197 -7.33 -0.02 5.71
N ARG A 198 -8.32 0.15 4.84
CA ARG A 198 -8.20 0.94 3.62
C ARG A 198 -8.15 2.39 4.06
N PHE A 199 -6.96 2.98 4.06
CA PHE A 199 -6.83 4.44 4.00
C PHE A 199 -7.42 4.94 2.69
#